data_AF-A0A271JAZ3-F1
#
_entry.id   AF-A0A271JAZ3-F1
#
_cell.length_a   1.000
_cell.length_b   1.000
_cell.length_c   1.000
_cell.angle_alpha   90.00
_cell.angle_beta   90.00
_cell.angle_gamma   90.00
#
_symmetry.space_group_name_H-M   'P 1'
#
loop_
_entity.id
_entity.type
_entity.pdbx_description
1 polymer ?
#
loop_
_entity_poly.entity_id
_entity_poly.type
_entity_poly.pdbx_seq_one_letter_code
_entity_poly.pdbx_strand_id
1 'polypeptide(L)'
;MALAVLAGCGESTPRVDPALVDALAELHLADARAALDTVDARRPALADSLRRVALAAHGLDSAALAARLDQLAADPDVARATYDSVDAWLVRERQGPPPDSGATFFQP
;
A
#
# COMPACT_ATOMS: atom_id res chain seq x y z
N MET A 1 16.71 -19.86 -44.69
CA MET A 1 15.44 -20.21 -44.01
C MET A 1 15.65 -19.93 -42.54
N ALA A 2 15.03 -18.86 -42.06
CA ALA A 2 15.12 -18.42 -40.67
C ALA A 2 14.02 -19.13 -39.86
N LEU A 3 14.37 -19.63 -38.68
CA LEU A 3 13.45 -19.77 -37.57
C LEU A 3 14.15 -19.17 -36.36
N ALA A 4 13.87 -17.89 -36.16
CA ALA A 4 14.28 -17.14 -34.99
C ALA A 4 13.65 -17.80 -33.77
N VAL A 5 14.50 -18.19 -32.83
CA VAL A 5 14.12 -18.55 -31.47
C VAL A 5 13.33 -17.38 -30.90
N LEU A 6 12.09 -17.64 -30.50
CA LEU A 6 11.23 -16.70 -29.80
C LEU A 6 12.00 -16.18 -28.58
N ALA A 7 12.43 -14.92 -28.69
CA ALA A 7 12.95 -14.16 -27.58
C ALA A 7 11.90 -14.24 -26.47
N GLY A 8 12.30 -14.74 -25.30
CA GLY A 8 11.45 -14.70 -24.13
C GLY A 8 11.05 -13.24 -23.87
N CYS A 9 9.77 -12.94 -24.03
CA CYS A 9 9.15 -11.77 -23.40
C CYS A 9 9.17 -12.01 -21.90
N GLY A 10 10.35 -11.88 -21.29
CA GLY A 10 10.47 -11.55 -19.88
C GLY A 10 10.06 -10.10 -19.77
N GLU A 11 8.75 -9.85 -19.72
CA GLU A 11 8.25 -8.57 -19.23
C GLU A 11 8.74 -8.49 -17.78
N SER A 12 9.83 -7.75 -17.59
CA SER A 12 10.41 -7.49 -16.27
C SER A 12 9.35 -6.77 -15.48
N THR A 13 8.57 -7.53 -14.71
CA THR A 13 7.60 -6.96 -13.78
C THR A 13 8.35 -5.99 -12.87
N PRO A 14 7.93 -4.72 -12.79
CA PRO A 14 8.58 -3.74 -11.95
C PRO A 14 8.64 -4.25 -10.52
N ARG A 15 9.84 -4.26 -9.93
CA ARG A 15 10.05 -4.83 -8.60
C ARG A 15 9.53 -3.85 -7.55
N VAL A 16 8.29 -4.08 -7.11
CA VAL A 16 7.65 -3.32 -6.03
C VAL A 16 8.21 -3.75 -4.67
N ASP A 17 8.53 -2.78 -3.80
CA ASP A 17 8.89 -3.05 -2.41
C ASP A 17 7.61 -3.23 -1.56
N PRO A 18 7.32 -4.45 -1.06
CA PRO A 18 6.12 -4.70 -0.28
C PRO A 18 6.07 -3.89 1.03
N ALA A 19 7.22 -3.63 1.66
CA ALA A 19 7.26 -2.85 2.90
C ALA A 19 6.90 -1.38 2.64
N LEU A 20 7.25 -0.84 1.47
CA LEU A 20 6.84 0.49 1.06
C LEU A 20 5.34 0.54 0.75
N VAL A 21 4.79 -0.49 0.10
CA VAL A 21 3.34 -0.59 -0.15
C VAL A 21 2.57 -0.59 1.16
N ASP A 22 2.94 -1.42 2.12
CA ASP A 22 2.28 -1.49 3.43
C ASP A 22 2.35 -0.13 4.16
N ALA A 23 3.51 0.52 4.16
CA ALA A 23 3.69 1.83 4.79
C ALA A 23 2.83 2.93 4.16
N LEU A 24 2.73 2.95 2.82
CA LEU A 24 1.90 3.91 2.09
C LEU A 24 0.40 3.66 2.32
N ALA A 25 0.00 2.40 2.39
CA ALA A 25 -1.39 2.04 2.65
C ALA A 25 -1.81 2.41 4.08
N GLU A 26 -0.98 2.12 5.10
CA GLU A 26 -1.24 2.54 6.48
C GLU A 26 -1.24 4.07 6.64
N LEU A 27 -0.39 4.78 5.90
CA LEU A 27 -0.41 6.24 5.87
C LEU A 27 -1.74 6.78 5.31
N HIS A 28 -2.27 6.15 4.25
CA HIS A 28 -3.57 6.48 3.69
C HIS A 28 -4.70 6.22 4.69
N LEU A 29 -4.66 5.09 5.39
CA LEU A 29 -5.64 4.79 6.45
C LEU A 29 -5.53 5.76 7.63
N ALA A 30 -4.32 6.16 8.03
CA ALA A 30 -4.10 7.17 9.08
C ALA A 30 -4.75 8.50 8.72
N ASP A 31 -4.59 8.95 7.46
CA ASP A 31 -5.22 10.16 6.94
C ASP A 31 -6.74 10.04 6.88
N ALA A 32 -7.27 8.91 6.42
CA ALA A 32 -8.70 8.64 6.43
C ALA A 32 -9.28 8.66 7.85
N ARG A 33 -8.61 8.04 8.83
CA ARG A 33 -9.00 8.06 10.25
C ARG A 33 -9.01 9.48 10.81
N ALA A 34 -7.99 10.29 10.50
CA ALA A 34 -7.95 11.69 10.93
C ALA A 34 -9.09 12.51 10.31
N ALA A 35 -9.45 12.24 9.04
CA ALA A 35 -10.54 12.94 8.35
C ALA A 35 -11.93 12.69 8.97
N LEU A 36 -12.10 11.57 9.68
CA LEU A 36 -13.35 11.27 10.42
C LEU A 36 -13.50 12.09 11.72
N ASP A 37 -12.45 12.77 12.19
CA ASP A 37 -12.53 13.58 13.39
C ASP A 37 -13.40 14.83 13.17
N THR A 38 -14.37 15.03 14.04
CA THR A 38 -15.36 16.12 13.93
C THR A 38 -14.87 17.43 14.56
N VAL A 39 -13.69 17.47 15.17
CA VAL A 39 -13.13 18.65 15.83
C VAL A 39 -12.05 19.27 14.94
N ASP A 40 -12.44 20.23 14.10
CA ASP A 40 -11.54 20.86 13.11
C ASP A 40 -10.22 21.37 13.69
N ALA A 41 -10.25 21.95 14.90
CA ALA A 41 -9.05 22.47 15.57
C ALA A 41 -8.04 21.39 15.96
N ARG A 42 -8.50 20.14 16.19
CA ARG A 42 -7.65 19.02 16.59
C ARG A 42 -7.18 18.20 15.39
N ARG A 43 -7.95 18.18 14.31
CA ARG A 43 -7.70 17.35 13.11
C ARG A 43 -6.24 17.41 12.61
N PRO A 44 -5.56 18.57 12.51
CA PRO A 44 -4.18 18.62 12.04
C PRO A 44 -3.19 17.89 12.96
N ALA A 45 -3.32 18.09 14.29
CA ALA A 45 -2.46 17.44 15.27
C ALA A 45 -2.72 15.93 15.34
N LEU A 46 -3.99 15.51 15.20
CA LEU A 46 -4.35 14.11 15.12
C LEU A 46 -3.75 13.45 13.86
N ALA A 47 -3.89 14.09 12.69
CA ALA A 47 -3.32 13.59 11.44
C ALA A 47 -1.79 13.41 11.58
N ASP A 48 -1.07 14.42 12.07
CA ASP A 48 0.38 14.32 12.28
C ASP A 48 0.75 13.17 13.24
N SER A 49 0.04 13.03 14.36
CA SER A 49 0.27 11.94 15.30
C SER A 49 0.03 10.57 14.67
N LEU A 50 -1.04 10.39 13.91
CA LEU A 50 -1.37 9.11 13.28
C LEU A 50 -0.37 8.75 12.17
N ARG A 51 0.07 9.73 11.37
CA ARG A 51 1.12 9.53 10.37
C ARG A 51 2.44 9.07 11.01
N ARG A 52 2.86 9.70 12.10
CA ARG A 52 4.08 9.30 12.83
C ARG A 52 3.98 7.88 13.35
N VAL A 53 2.83 7.49 13.90
CA VAL A 53 2.61 6.11 14.38
C VAL A 53 2.66 5.11 13.23
N ALA A 54 1.99 5.41 12.10
CA ALA A 54 2.02 4.56 10.91
C ALA A 54 3.45 4.36 10.40
N LEU A 55 4.23 5.43 10.21
CA LEU A 55 5.61 5.31 9.74
C LEU A 55 6.51 4.55 10.72
N ALA A 56 6.39 4.82 12.02
CA ALA A 56 7.17 4.14 13.05
C ALA A 56 6.92 2.62 13.07
N ALA A 57 5.69 2.17 12.78
CA ALA A 57 5.38 0.74 12.68
C ALA A 57 6.15 0.03 11.56
N HIS A 58 6.59 0.77 10.53
CA HIS A 58 7.40 0.26 9.43
C HIS A 58 8.89 0.63 9.56
N GLY A 59 9.33 1.13 10.72
CA GLY A 59 10.71 1.55 10.94
C GLY A 59 11.13 2.77 10.11
N LEU A 60 10.15 3.58 9.69
CA LEU A 60 10.36 4.78 8.88
C LEU A 60 10.13 6.04 9.71
N ASP A 61 10.86 7.10 9.37
CA ASP A 61 10.52 8.47 9.71
C ASP A 61 10.18 9.27 8.44
N SER A 62 9.87 10.56 8.59
CA SER A 62 9.49 11.41 7.46
C SER A 62 10.62 11.62 6.44
N ALA A 63 11.88 11.64 6.88
CA ALA A 63 13.03 11.82 6.00
C ALA A 63 13.33 10.55 5.20
N ALA A 64 13.26 9.38 5.86
CA ALA A 64 13.41 8.08 5.22
C ALA A 64 12.30 7.82 4.20
N LEU A 65 11.05 8.21 4.50
CA LEU A 65 9.95 8.14 3.55
C LEU A 65 10.20 9.06 2.35
N ALA A 66 10.60 10.32 2.57
CA ALA A 66 10.89 11.24 1.49
C ALA A 66 11.96 10.70 0.53
N ALA A 67 13.06 10.15 1.06
CA ALA A 67 14.10 9.53 0.25
C ALA A 67 13.60 8.33 -0.58
N ARG A 68 12.68 7.52 -0.02
CA ARG A 68 12.03 6.41 -0.74
C ARG A 68 11.13 6.92 -1.87
N LEU A 69 10.38 8.00 -1.63
CA LEU A 69 9.53 8.62 -2.64
C LEU A 69 10.36 9.26 -3.77
N ASP A 70 11.48 9.88 -3.46
CA ASP A 70 12.41 10.43 -4.45
C ASP A 70 13.00 9.32 -5.35
N GLN A 71 13.34 8.17 -4.77
CA GLN A 71 13.79 6.99 -5.52
C GLN A 71 12.67 6.46 -6.42
N LEU A 72 11.43 6.42 -5.92
CA LEU A 72 10.28 5.97 -6.69
C LEU A 72 9.98 6.92 -7.86
N ALA A 73 10.12 8.23 -7.65
CA ALA A 73 9.93 9.24 -8.70
C ALA A 73 10.95 9.13 -9.85
N ALA A 74 12.11 8.51 -9.62
CA ALA A 74 13.11 8.26 -10.65
C ALA A 74 12.73 7.12 -11.62
N ASP A 75 11.75 6.27 -11.26
CA ASP A 75 11.26 5.16 -12.09
C ASP A 75 9.72 5.18 -12.17
N PRO A 76 9.14 5.82 -13.21
CA PRO A 76 7.70 5.95 -13.36
C PRO A 76 6.92 4.63 -13.44
N ASP A 77 7.53 3.57 -13.99
CA ASP A 77 6.88 2.27 -14.13
C ASP A 77 6.78 1.56 -12.78
N VAL A 78 7.84 1.63 -11.98
CA VAL A 78 7.83 1.14 -10.59
C VAL A 78 6.89 1.99 -9.71
N ALA A 79 6.86 3.31 -9.92
CA ALA A 79 5.93 4.19 -9.22
C ALA A 79 4.47 3.80 -9.45
N ARG A 80 4.10 3.58 -10.72
CA ARG A 80 2.76 3.14 -11.09
C ARG A 80 2.42 1.79 -10.49
N ALA A 81 3.31 0.80 -10.62
CA ALA A 81 3.08 -0.53 -10.05
C ALA A 81 2.96 -0.52 -8.52
N THR A 82 3.71 0.36 -7.85
CA THR A 82 3.61 0.57 -6.39
C THR A 82 2.25 1.17 -6.04
N TYR A 83 1.78 2.18 -6.78
CA TYR A 83 0.46 2.77 -6.59
C TYR A 83 -0.67 1.75 -6.78
N ASP A 84 -0.64 0.99 -7.88
CA ASP A 84 -1.63 -0.05 -8.15
C ASP A 84 -1.65 -1.13 -7.05
N SER A 85 -0.49 -1.44 -6.46
CA SER A 85 -0.37 -2.36 -5.33
C SER A 85 -0.98 -1.81 -4.03
N VAL A 86 -0.79 -0.51 -3.76
CA VAL A 86 -1.42 0.19 -2.62
C VAL A 86 -2.94 0.20 -2.79
N ASP A 87 -3.45 0.52 -3.98
CA ASP A 87 -4.89 0.54 -4.25
C ASP A 87 -5.50 -0.87 -4.07
N ALA A 88 -4.87 -1.90 -4.64
CA ALA A 88 -5.31 -3.28 -4.46
C ALA A 88 -5.33 -3.71 -2.98
N TRP A 89 -4.36 -3.26 -2.20
CA TRP A 89 -4.33 -3.50 -0.75
C TRP A 89 -5.51 -2.83 -0.05
N LEU A 90 -5.76 -1.54 -0.32
CA LEU A 90 -6.85 -0.77 0.29
C LEU A 90 -8.22 -1.34 -0.07
N VAL A 91 -8.39 -1.81 -1.30
CA VAL A 91 -9.62 -2.48 -1.77
C VAL A 91 -9.88 -3.76 -0.97
N ARG A 92 -8.84 -4.59 -0.74
CA ARG A 92 -8.98 -5.81 0.07
C ARG A 92 -9.34 -5.48 1.52
N GLU A 93 -8.68 -4.49 2.11
CA GLU A 93 -8.97 -4.06 3.48
C GLU A 93 -10.42 -3.59 3.63
N ARG A 94 -10.94 -2.85 2.64
CA ARG A 94 -12.35 -2.41 2.61
C ARG A 94 -13.33 -3.58 2.47
N GLN A 95 -12.99 -4.60 1.71
CA GLN A 95 -13.86 -5.77 1.51
C GLN A 95 -13.96 -6.64 2.75
N GLY A 96 -13.01 -6.51 3.69
CA GLY A 96 -12.89 -7.37 4.85
C GLY A 96 -12.48 -8.80 4.46
N PRO A 97 -12.25 -9.69 5.44
CA PRO A 97 -12.09 -11.10 5.14
C PRO A 97 -13.34 -11.60 4.41
N PRO A 98 -13.20 -12.51 3.42
CA PRO A 98 -14.37 -13.17 2.85
C PRO A 98 -15.19 -13.74 4.01
N PRO A 99 -16.54 -13.61 3.99
CA PRO A 99 -17.35 -14.26 5.01
C PRO A 99 -16.90 -15.72 5.01
N ASP A 100 -16.50 -16.21 6.19
CA ASP A 100 -16.08 -17.58 6.37
C ASP A 100 -16.94 -18.44 5.47
N SER A 101 -16.32 -19.18 4.54
CA SER A 101 -17.01 -20.27 3.86
C SER A 101 -17.36 -21.24 4.97
N GLY A 102 -18.51 -20.97 5.60
CA GLY A 102 -19.04 -21.66 6.74
C GLY A 102 -19.06 -23.11 6.34
N ALA A 103 -18.08 -23.84 6.86
CA ALA A 103 -18.02 -25.26 6.77
C ALA A 103 -19.41 -25.76 7.16
N THR A 104 -20.06 -26.37 6.18
CA THR A 104 -21.23 -27.19 6.43
C THR A 104 -20.84 -28.27 7.45
N PHE A 105 -21.82 -28.71 8.25
CA PHE A 105 -21.80 -29.78 9.28
C PHE A 105 -21.40 -29.33 10.69
N PHE A 106 -22.27 -29.39 11.72
CA PHE A 106 -23.10 -30.53 12.14
C PHE A 106 -24.33 -30.01 12.92
N GLN A 107 -25.54 -30.46 12.57
CA GLN A 107 -26.75 -30.29 13.39
C GLN A 107 -26.85 -31.45 14.42
N PRO A 108 -27.44 -31.23 15.60
CA PRO A 108 -27.53 -32.23 16.67
C PRO A 108 -28.38 -33.46 16.33
#